data_AF-A0A5C7VQQ5-F1
#
_entry.id   AF-A0A5C7VQQ5-F1
#
_cell.length_a   1.000
_cell.length_b   1.000
_cell.length_c   1.000
_cell.angle_alpha   90.00
_cell.angle_beta   90.00
_cell.angle_gamma   90.00
#
_symmetry.space_group_name_H-M   'P 1'
#
loop_
_entity.id
_entity.type
_entity.pdbx_description
1 polymer ?
#
loop_
_entity_poly.entity_id
_entity_poly.type
_entity_poly.pdbx_seq_one_letter_code
_entity_poly.pdbx_strand_id
1 'polypeptide(L)'
;VTANVDIEAAKKLADKVKSGSGFDLQDFLGQLQQMKQMGGLGSLMDKLPSQIAGKATDADLARAEKDIKRKEGIINSMTPQERRKPELLKATRKRRIAAGAGVQVQEVNRLLKEFEQMQGMMKQFKGGAMAKLMRKMGGGKGLGGMLGGGGMPPLPPGFGGPGGPKRPF
;
A
#
# COMPACT_ATOMS: atom_id res chain seq x y z
N VAL A 1 25.53 0.74 -2.95
CA VAL A 1 24.76 1.98 -2.69
C VAL A 1 23.23 1.77 -2.70
N THR A 2 22.72 0.58 -3.05
CA THR A 2 21.28 0.28 -3.18
C THR A 2 20.49 0.20 -1.86
N ALA A 3 21.12 -0.20 -0.74
CA ALA A 3 20.41 -0.37 0.53
C ALA A 3 19.84 0.94 1.12
N ASN A 4 20.46 2.09 0.87
CA ASN A 4 20.04 3.35 1.50
C ASN A 4 18.76 3.92 0.89
N VAL A 5 18.51 3.70 -0.41
CA VAL A 5 17.34 4.24 -1.12
C VAL A 5 16.05 3.48 -0.72
N ASP A 6 16.15 2.15 -0.57
CA ASP A 6 15.04 1.32 -0.09
C ASP A 6 14.67 1.65 1.36
N ILE A 7 15.66 1.89 2.23
CA ILE A 7 15.41 2.15 3.65
C ILE A 7 14.71 3.51 3.86
N GLU A 8 15.09 4.56 3.12
CA GLU A 8 14.51 5.89 3.30
C GLU A 8 13.09 6.00 2.71
N ALA A 9 12.86 5.39 1.55
CA ALA A 9 11.53 5.31 0.95
C ALA A 9 10.59 4.43 1.78
N ALA A 10 11.07 3.29 2.28
CA ALA A 10 10.31 2.42 3.16
C ALA A 10 10.00 3.08 4.51
N LYS A 11 10.95 3.83 5.10
CA LYS A 11 10.71 4.60 6.34
C LYS A 11 9.68 5.70 6.13
N LYS A 12 9.80 6.52 5.08
CA LYS A 12 8.81 7.58 4.78
C LYS A 12 7.42 7.00 4.51
N LEU A 13 7.34 5.87 3.82
CA LEU A 13 6.10 5.15 3.60
C LEU A 13 5.52 4.61 4.92
N ALA A 14 6.35 4.00 5.77
CA ALA A 14 5.94 3.49 7.08
C ALA A 14 5.47 4.61 8.02
N ASP A 15 6.15 5.75 8.03
CA ASP A 15 5.80 6.92 8.84
C ASP A 15 4.51 7.60 8.33
N LYS A 16 4.26 7.59 7.01
CA LYS A 16 2.97 8.03 6.45
C LYS A 16 1.83 7.08 6.75
N VAL A 17 2.08 5.77 6.70
CA VAL A 17 1.10 4.76 7.11
C VAL A 17 0.75 4.93 8.60
N LYS A 18 1.76 5.16 9.45
CA LYS A 18 1.58 5.43 10.89
C LYS A 18 0.87 6.76 11.20
N SER A 19 1.20 7.84 10.48
CA SER A 19 0.68 9.18 10.77
C SER A 19 -0.78 9.41 10.38
N GLY A 20 -1.48 8.42 9.83
CA GLY A 20 -2.88 8.60 9.44
C GLY A 20 -3.08 9.40 8.14
N SER A 21 -2.05 10.14 7.69
CA SER A 21 -2.03 10.87 6.42
C SER A 21 -2.25 9.89 5.26
N GLY A 22 -3.29 10.10 4.48
CA GLY A 22 -3.55 9.28 3.29
C GLY A 22 -2.43 9.46 2.26
N PHE A 23 -2.20 8.43 1.45
CA PHE A 23 -1.35 8.55 0.27
C PHE A 23 -1.94 9.60 -0.69
N ASP A 24 -1.16 10.61 -1.05
CA ASP A 24 -1.58 11.74 -1.89
C ASP A 24 -0.75 11.87 -3.18
N LEU A 25 -1.10 12.81 -4.07
CA LEU A 25 -0.40 12.98 -5.35
C LEU A 25 1.02 13.53 -5.17
N GLN A 26 1.33 14.16 -4.04
CA GLN A 26 2.69 14.63 -3.74
C GLN A 26 3.60 13.43 -3.42
N ASP A 27 3.09 12.41 -2.74
CA ASP A 27 3.80 11.15 -2.54
C ASP A 27 4.02 10.41 -3.85
N PHE A 28 3.00 10.37 -4.69
CA PHE A 28 3.09 9.76 -6.00
C PHE A 28 4.18 10.41 -6.84
N LEU A 29 4.25 11.75 -6.82
CA LEU A 29 5.33 12.49 -7.47
C LEU A 29 6.70 12.11 -6.91
N GLY A 30 6.83 12.02 -5.59
CA GLY A 30 8.09 11.63 -4.94
C GLY A 30 8.57 10.25 -5.39
N GLN A 31 7.66 9.28 -5.51
CA GLN A 31 7.98 7.94 -6.01
C GLN A 31 8.43 7.94 -7.48
N LEU A 32 7.74 8.72 -8.34
CA LEU A 32 8.15 8.88 -9.75
C LEU A 32 9.56 9.49 -9.87
N GLN A 33 9.87 10.47 -9.03
CA GLN A 33 11.18 11.11 -9.01
C GLN A 33 12.28 10.20 -8.49
N GLN A 34 11.99 9.38 -7.46
CA GLN A 34 12.92 8.36 -6.97
C GLN A 34 13.26 7.32 -8.05
N MET A 35 12.26 6.84 -8.78
CA MET A 35 12.48 5.92 -9.90
C MET A 35 13.39 6.55 -10.99
N LYS A 36 13.18 7.84 -11.29
CA LYS A 36 14.01 8.59 -12.24
C LYS A 36 15.45 8.73 -11.75
N GLN A 37 15.66 8.98 -10.45
CA GLN A 37 17.00 9.15 -9.85
C GLN A 37 17.79 7.84 -9.77
N MET A 38 17.13 6.68 -9.70
CA MET A 38 17.78 5.37 -9.68
C MET A 38 18.34 4.92 -11.06
N GLY A 39 18.26 5.78 -12.09
CA GLY A 39 18.73 5.51 -13.45
C GLY A 39 17.61 5.14 -14.43
N GLY A 40 16.35 5.42 -14.10
CA GLY A 40 15.21 5.09 -14.96
C GLY A 40 14.84 3.60 -14.94
N LEU A 41 13.95 3.20 -15.84
CA LEU A 41 13.48 1.82 -15.92
C LEU A 41 14.55 0.89 -16.51
N GLY A 42 15.43 1.42 -17.38
CA GLY A 42 16.57 0.68 -17.93
C GLY A 42 17.53 0.20 -16.84
N SER A 43 18.03 1.10 -16.01
CA SER A 43 18.97 0.73 -14.94
C SER A 43 18.35 -0.11 -13.82
N LEU A 44 17.03 -0.09 -13.67
CA LEU A 44 16.34 -1.03 -12.77
C LEU A 44 16.26 -2.42 -13.40
N MET A 45 16.01 -2.50 -14.70
CA MET A 45 15.95 -3.75 -15.44
C MET A 45 17.31 -4.46 -15.51
N ASP A 46 18.41 -3.71 -15.66
CA ASP A 46 19.78 -4.22 -15.59
C ASP A 46 20.14 -4.83 -14.21
N LYS A 47 19.41 -4.43 -13.17
CA LYS A 47 19.59 -4.91 -11.78
C LYS A 47 18.61 -6.01 -11.39
N LEU A 48 17.61 -6.30 -12.22
CA LEU A 48 16.67 -7.38 -11.98
C LEU A 48 17.28 -8.70 -12.46
N PRO A 49 17.08 -9.81 -11.73
CA PRO A 49 17.49 -11.13 -12.19
C PRO A 49 16.94 -11.41 -13.58
N SER A 50 17.77 -11.97 -14.47
CA SER A 50 17.43 -12.24 -15.89
C SER A 50 16.16 -13.07 -16.10
N GLN A 51 15.74 -13.84 -15.09
CA GLN A 51 14.48 -14.59 -15.07
C GLN A 51 13.22 -13.70 -14.99
N ILE A 52 13.34 -12.46 -14.51
CA ILE A 52 12.26 -11.46 -14.39
C ILE A 52 12.31 -10.45 -15.54
N ALA A 53 13.50 -10.19 -16.08
CA ALA A 53 13.74 -9.20 -17.14
C ALA A 53 13.14 -9.57 -18.51
N GLY A 54 12.76 -10.84 -18.74
CA GLY A 54 12.46 -11.40 -20.07
C GLY A 54 11.19 -10.93 -20.79
N LYS A 55 10.60 -9.77 -20.48
CA LYS A 55 9.34 -9.32 -21.11
C LYS A 55 9.27 -7.87 -21.55
N ALA A 56 10.19 -7.00 -21.12
CA ALA A 56 10.17 -5.60 -21.53
C ALA A 56 11.25 -5.36 -22.58
N THR A 57 10.86 -4.76 -23.71
CA THR A 57 11.83 -4.36 -24.73
C THR A 57 12.42 -2.99 -24.38
N ASP A 58 13.57 -2.65 -24.95
CA ASP A 58 14.15 -1.30 -24.81
C ASP A 58 13.17 -0.20 -25.25
N ALA A 59 12.32 -0.51 -26.26
CA ALA A 59 11.27 0.38 -26.72
C ALA A 59 10.16 0.58 -25.67
N ASP A 60 9.82 -0.45 -24.90
CA ASP A 60 8.85 -0.37 -23.80
C ASP A 60 9.39 0.47 -22.64
N LEU A 61 10.67 0.28 -22.31
CA LEU A 61 11.35 1.06 -21.27
C LEU A 61 11.43 2.54 -21.65
N ALA A 62 11.84 2.85 -22.88
CA ALA A 62 11.90 4.22 -23.38
C ALA A 62 10.51 4.90 -23.43
N ARG A 63 9.45 4.15 -23.76
CA ARG A 63 8.07 4.65 -23.69
C ARG A 63 7.66 4.94 -22.25
N ALA A 64 7.91 4.01 -21.34
CA ALA A 64 7.56 4.16 -19.94
C ALA A 64 8.31 5.33 -19.27
N GLU A 65 9.56 5.61 -19.64
CA GLU A 65 10.29 6.79 -19.19
C GLU A 65 9.67 8.11 -19.67
N LYS A 66 9.24 8.17 -20.95
CA LYS A 66 8.51 9.32 -21.48
C LYS A 66 7.19 9.52 -20.74
N ASP A 67 6.50 8.43 -20.44
CA ASP A 67 5.24 8.47 -19.69
C ASP A 67 5.46 8.96 -18.25
N ILE A 68 6.52 8.52 -17.56
CA ILE A 68 6.89 9.03 -16.23
C ILE A 68 7.12 10.55 -16.28
N LYS A 69 7.86 11.05 -17.28
CA LYS A 69 8.09 12.50 -17.46
C LYS A 69 6.78 13.26 -17.69
N ARG A 70 5.85 12.71 -18.50
CA ARG A 70 4.52 13.32 -18.69
C ARG A 70 3.71 13.34 -17.40
N LYS A 71 3.71 12.25 -16.64
CA LYS A 71 3.02 12.15 -15.33
C LYS A 71 3.58 13.17 -14.34
N GLU A 72 4.90 13.31 -14.27
CA GLU A 72 5.57 14.35 -13.48
C GLU A 72 5.12 15.75 -13.90
N GLY A 73 5.09 16.05 -15.20
CA GLY A 73 4.59 17.32 -15.74
C GLY A 73 3.15 17.61 -15.32
N ILE A 74 2.24 16.63 -15.43
CA ILE A 74 0.84 16.76 -15.04
C ILE A 74 0.70 17.10 -13.55
N ILE A 75 1.42 16.41 -12.66
CA ILE A 75 1.33 16.66 -11.22
C ILE A 75 1.93 18.04 -10.87
N ASN A 76 3.00 18.43 -11.56
CA ASN A 76 3.63 19.74 -11.37
C ASN A 76 2.70 20.90 -11.77
N SER A 77 1.80 20.73 -12.75
CA SER A 77 0.78 21.71 -13.12
C SER A 77 -0.43 21.80 -12.16
N MET A 78 -0.46 20.98 -11.11
CA MET A 78 -1.46 21.05 -10.04
C MET A 78 -1.03 21.99 -8.92
N THR A 79 -2.01 22.57 -8.22
CA THR A 79 -1.75 23.34 -7.00
C THR A 79 -1.52 22.42 -5.79
N PRO A 80 -0.85 22.89 -4.71
CA PRO A 80 -0.63 22.07 -3.52
C PRO A 80 -1.92 21.53 -2.88
N GLN A 81 -3.00 22.31 -2.95
CA GLN A 81 -4.32 21.89 -2.46
C GLN A 81 -4.89 20.73 -3.30
N GLU A 82 -4.75 20.80 -4.62
CA GLU A 82 -5.20 19.77 -5.54
C GLU A 82 -4.39 18.47 -5.38
N ARG A 83 -3.09 18.56 -5.09
CA ARG A 83 -2.25 17.39 -4.85
C ARG A 83 -2.62 16.64 -3.57
N ARG A 84 -2.95 17.38 -2.51
CA ARG A 84 -3.39 16.80 -1.22
C ARG A 84 -4.82 16.26 -1.28
N LYS A 85 -5.68 16.88 -2.11
CA LYS A 85 -7.11 16.53 -2.24
C LYS A 85 -7.48 16.30 -3.71
N PRO A 86 -7.21 15.11 -4.25
CA PRO A 86 -7.51 14.75 -5.64
C PRO A 86 -9.00 14.86 -5.98
N GLU A 87 -9.89 14.71 -4.99
CA GLU A 87 -11.34 14.90 -5.10
C GLU A 87 -11.77 16.29 -5.62
N LEU A 88 -10.91 17.30 -5.47
CA LEU A 88 -11.18 18.65 -5.99
C LEU A 88 -11.02 18.74 -7.51
N LEU A 89 -10.36 17.75 -8.15
CA LEU A 89 -10.04 17.74 -9.58
C LEU A 89 -11.27 17.41 -10.43
N LYS A 90 -12.20 18.36 -10.51
CA LYS A 90 -13.34 18.35 -11.45
C LYS A 90 -12.91 18.75 -12.88
N ALA A 91 -13.84 18.67 -13.83
CA ALA A 91 -13.60 18.91 -15.25
C ALA A 91 -12.83 20.21 -15.54
N THR A 92 -13.20 21.34 -14.93
CA THR A 92 -12.54 22.64 -15.14
C THR A 92 -11.07 22.61 -14.72
N ARG A 93 -10.75 22.01 -13.58
CA ARG A 93 -9.36 21.89 -13.09
C ARG A 93 -8.55 20.94 -13.97
N LYS A 94 -9.13 19.82 -14.38
CA LYS A 94 -8.48 18.87 -15.30
C LYS A 94 -8.10 19.53 -16.63
N ARG A 95 -8.97 20.39 -17.19
CA ARG A 95 -8.67 21.17 -18.40
C ARG A 95 -7.50 22.13 -18.20
N ARG A 96 -7.48 22.87 -17.09
CA ARG A 96 -6.38 23.79 -16.75
C ARG A 96 -5.05 23.04 -16.59
N ILE A 97 -5.05 21.92 -15.88
CA ILE A 97 -3.86 21.08 -15.66
C ILE A 97 -3.36 20.52 -16.99
N ALA A 98 -4.27 20.00 -17.82
CA ALA A 98 -3.92 19.47 -19.14
C ALA A 98 -3.26 20.54 -20.02
N ALA A 99 -3.83 21.74 -20.08
CA ALA A 99 -3.24 22.87 -20.80
C ALA A 99 -1.88 23.29 -20.23
N GLY A 100 -1.75 23.37 -18.90
CA GLY A 100 -0.50 23.73 -18.23
C GLY A 100 0.61 22.68 -18.35
N ALA A 101 0.26 21.42 -18.60
CA ALA A 101 1.20 20.33 -18.80
C ALA A 101 1.44 20.01 -20.30
N GLY A 102 0.72 20.65 -21.22
CA GLY A 102 0.81 20.38 -22.66
C GLY A 102 0.30 18.99 -23.07
N VAL A 103 -0.68 18.45 -22.33
CA VAL A 103 -1.23 17.11 -22.54
C VAL A 103 -2.73 17.15 -22.79
N GLN A 104 -3.31 16.01 -23.17
CA GLN A 104 -4.77 15.90 -23.27
C GLN A 104 -5.42 15.65 -21.91
N VAL A 105 -6.67 16.08 -21.74
CA VAL A 105 -7.46 15.82 -20.52
C VAL A 105 -7.59 14.31 -20.23
N GLN A 106 -7.53 13.48 -21.26
CA GLN A 106 -7.53 12.03 -21.13
C GLN A 106 -6.31 11.51 -20.36
N GLU A 107 -5.13 12.11 -20.56
CA GLU A 107 -3.91 11.72 -19.85
C GLU A 107 -4.01 12.06 -18.36
N VAL A 108 -4.60 13.22 -18.03
CA VAL A 108 -4.91 13.58 -16.64
C VAL A 108 -5.86 12.55 -16.01
N ASN A 109 -6.89 12.11 -16.74
CA ASN A 109 -7.80 11.08 -16.23
C ASN A 109 -7.12 9.73 -16.01
N ARG A 110 -6.21 9.32 -16.91
CA ARG A 110 -5.44 8.07 -16.75
C ARG A 110 -4.57 8.13 -15.50
N LEU A 111 -3.83 9.22 -15.31
CA LEU A 111 -3.01 9.44 -14.11
C LEU A 111 -3.84 9.36 -12.82
N LEU A 112 -5.03 9.99 -12.81
CA LEU A 112 -5.89 9.95 -11.63
C LEU A 112 -6.40 8.53 -11.32
N LYS A 113 -6.70 7.72 -12.33
CA LYS A 113 -7.10 6.32 -12.13
C LYS A 113 -5.96 5.47 -11.58
N GLU A 114 -4.74 5.63 -12.11
CA GLU A 114 -3.56 4.93 -11.59
C GLU A 114 -3.29 5.31 -10.13
N PHE A 115 -3.41 6.60 -9.81
CA PHE A 115 -3.30 7.09 -8.45
C PHE A 115 -4.39 6.49 -7.53
N GLU A 116 -5.65 6.45 -7.96
CA GLU A 116 -6.76 5.85 -7.19
C GLU A 116 -6.53 4.36 -6.92
N GLN A 117 -6.02 3.61 -7.91
CA GLN A 117 -5.67 2.19 -7.74
C GLN A 117 -4.59 2.02 -6.67
N MET A 118 -3.52 2.82 -6.74
CA MET A 118 -2.42 2.72 -5.80
C MET A 118 -2.82 3.20 -4.40
N GLN A 119 -3.63 4.26 -4.32
CA GLN A 119 -4.22 4.72 -3.07
C GLN A 119 -5.15 3.64 -2.47
N GLY A 120 -5.93 2.95 -3.29
CA GLY A 120 -6.76 1.82 -2.88
C GLY A 120 -5.94 0.68 -2.29
N MET A 121 -4.85 0.30 -2.97
CA MET A 121 -3.91 -0.70 -2.47
C MET A 121 -3.29 -0.26 -1.13
N MET A 122 -2.80 0.98 -1.02
CA MET A 122 -2.24 1.48 0.24
C MET A 122 -3.27 1.53 1.38
N LYS A 123 -4.53 1.87 1.08
CA LYS A 123 -5.63 1.81 2.04
C LYS A 123 -5.89 0.37 2.49
N GLN A 124 -5.83 -0.62 1.60
CA GLN A 124 -5.96 -2.04 1.99
C GLN A 124 -4.81 -2.49 2.90
N PHE A 125 -3.58 -2.05 2.62
CA PHE A 125 -2.43 -2.32 3.49
C PHE A 125 -2.55 -1.66 4.86
N LYS A 126 -3.00 -0.40 4.92
CA LYS A 126 -3.21 0.36 6.16
C LYS A 126 -4.44 -0.09 6.96
N GLY A 127 -5.48 -0.57 6.28
CA GLY A 127 -6.76 -1.02 6.86
C GLY A 127 -6.68 -2.35 7.63
N GLY A 128 -5.48 -2.77 8.02
CA GLY A 128 -5.28 -3.97 8.81
C GLY A 128 -5.47 -5.25 8.02
N ALA A 129 -5.37 -5.27 6.68
CA ALA A 129 -5.34 -6.55 5.95
C ALA A 129 -4.15 -7.40 6.38
N MET A 130 -2.98 -6.78 6.61
CA MET A 130 -1.82 -7.45 7.20
C MET A 130 -2.03 -7.80 8.67
N ALA A 131 -2.67 -6.93 9.47
CA ALA A 131 -3.00 -7.21 10.87
C ALA A 131 -4.05 -8.33 11.02
N LYS A 132 -4.99 -8.43 10.08
CA LYS A 132 -6.04 -9.45 10.00
C LYS A 132 -5.48 -10.76 9.45
N LEU A 133 -4.53 -10.69 8.50
CA LEU A 133 -3.74 -11.84 8.06
C LEU A 133 -2.86 -12.35 9.21
N MET A 134 -2.15 -11.49 9.93
CA MET A 134 -1.38 -11.87 11.13
C MET A 134 -2.25 -12.38 12.26
N ARG A 135 -3.46 -11.84 12.45
CA ARG A 135 -4.41 -12.36 13.43
C ARG A 135 -5.04 -13.69 12.98
N LYS A 136 -5.17 -13.92 11.68
CA LYS A 136 -5.67 -15.18 11.10
C LYS A 136 -4.57 -16.25 11.01
N MET A 137 -3.30 -15.85 10.94
CA MET A 137 -2.13 -16.71 10.82
C MET A 137 -1.43 -16.93 12.17
N GLY A 138 -1.50 -15.97 13.09
CA GLY A 138 -1.07 -16.05 14.49
C GLY A 138 -2.21 -16.37 15.48
N GLY A 139 -3.44 -16.53 14.99
CA GLY A 139 -4.59 -17.02 15.75
C GLY A 139 -4.82 -18.54 15.63
N GLY A 140 -3.96 -19.24 14.88
CA GLY A 140 -3.98 -20.69 14.74
C GLY A 140 -3.10 -21.36 15.78
N LYS A 141 -3.68 -21.62 16.96
CA LYS A 141 -3.49 -22.82 17.79
C LYS A 141 -2.30 -23.71 17.35
N GLY A 142 -1.11 -23.51 17.93
CA GLY A 142 0.03 -24.36 17.55
C GLY A 142 1.28 -24.34 18.43
N LEU A 143 1.66 -23.22 19.06
CA LEU A 143 3.00 -23.16 19.69
C LEU A 143 3.10 -22.28 20.95
N GLY A 144 2.00 -22.13 21.71
CA GLY A 144 1.97 -21.37 22.97
C GLY A 144 1.63 -22.20 24.22
N GLY A 145 1.26 -23.48 24.04
CA GLY A 145 0.78 -24.34 25.14
C GLY A 145 1.80 -25.34 25.68
N MET A 146 3.06 -25.32 25.23
CA MET A 146 4.05 -26.35 25.55
C MET A 146 5.29 -25.81 26.29
N LEU A 147 5.21 -24.62 26.90
CA LEU A 147 6.39 -24.04 27.57
C LEU A 147 6.09 -23.02 28.69
N GLY A 148 5.07 -23.28 29.52
CA GLY A 148 4.84 -22.42 30.69
C GLY A 148 3.86 -22.97 31.72
N GLY A 149 4.41 -23.44 32.85
CA GLY A 149 3.69 -23.70 34.10
C GLY A 149 3.08 -25.11 34.17
N GLY A 150 3.64 -26.10 34.86
CA GLY A 150 4.32 -25.99 36.15
C GLY A 150 3.29 -25.84 37.28
N GLY A 151 2.56 -26.92 37.58
CA GLY A 151 1.98 -27.25 38.88
C GLY A 151 0.84 -26.39 39.44
N MET A 152 -0.36 -26.98 39.59
CA MET A 152 -1.18 -26.91 40.83
C MET A 152 -2.45 -27.79 40.73
N PRO A 153 -3.17 -28.11 41.84
CA PRO A 153 -3.53 -29.47 42.26
C PRO A 153 -5.08 -29.67 42.26
N PRO A 154 -5.68 -30.70 42.90
CA PRO A 154 -7.03 -31.18 42.56
C PRO A 154 -8.17 -30.35 43.18
N LEU A 155 -9.30 -30.31 42.49
CA LEU A 155 -10.57 -29.71 42.94
C LEU A 155 -11.35 -30.65 43.87
N PRO A 156 -11.93 -30.14 44.98
CA PRO A 156 -12.99 -30.82 45.72
C PRO A 156 -14.31 -29.98 45.65
N PRO A 157 -15.45 -30.42 46.24
CA PRO A 157 -16.67 -30.74 45.49
C PRO A 157 -17.80 -29.73 45.73
N GLY A 158 -18.73 -29.56 44.77
CA GLY A 158 -19.82 -28.61 44.99
C GLY A 158 -20.93 -28.52 43.94
N PHE A 159 -21.19 -29.58 43.16
CA PHE A 159 -22.33 -29.57 42.22
C PHE A 159 -23.63 -29.89 42.96
N GLY A 160 -24.21 -28.88 43.61
CA GLY A 160 -25.58 -28.89 44.13
C GLY A 160 -26.58 -28.65 42.99
N GLY A 161 -27.58 -29.54 42.88
CA GLY A 161 -28.64 -29.51 41.88
C GLY A 161 -29.62 -28.33 42.00
N PRO A 162 -30.74 -28.34 41.25
CA PRO A 162 -31.90 -29.05 41.79
C PRO A 162 -32.76 -29.76 40.73
N GLY A 163 -33.32 -30.91 41.09
CA GLY A 163 -34.29 -31.63 40.26
C GLY A 163 -34.87 -32.85 40.97
N GLY A 164 -35.76 -32.63 41.94
CA GLY A 164 -36.68 -33.68 42.41
C GLY A 164 -38.00 -33.65 41.62
N PRO A 165 -39.02 -34.44 41.99
CA PRO A 165 -38.98 -35.77 42.59
C PRO A 165 -39.66 -36.82 41.69
N LYS A 166 -39.25 -38.09 41.89
CA LYS A 166 -39.89 -39.28 41.31
C LYS A 166 -41.33 -39.45 41.78
N ARG A 167 -42.20 -39.98 40.90
CA ARG A 167 -43.36 -40.78 41.29
C ARG A 167 -43.65 -41.91 40.30
N PRO A 168 -44.33 -42.97 40.75
CA PRO A 168 -44.17 -44.34 40.26
C PRO A 168 -45.28 -44.76 39.31
N PHE A 169 -44.99 -45.69 38.41
CA PHE A 169 -45.56 -47.04 38.25
C PHE A 169 -44.84 -47.70 37.08
#